data_AF-W3XIP2-F1
#
_entry.id   AF-W3XIP2-F1
#
_cell.length_a   1.000
_cell.length_b   1.000
_cell.length_c   1.000
_cell.angle_alpha   90.00
_cell.angle_beta   90.00
_cell.angle_gamma   90.00
#
_symmetry.space_group_name_H-M   'P 1'
#
loop_
_entity.id
_entity.type
_entity.pdbx_description
1 polymer ?
#
loop_
_entity_poly.entity_id
_entity_poly.type
_entity_poly.pdbx_seq_one_letter_code
_entity_poly.pdbx_strand_id
1 'polypeptide(L)'
;MAAENFSLREIIKYGLISLGYVADPGAFRIAQDLPFHSWSILVLPPLLSLTDIEEIARAGVETLLGLAGPESWTGQLSPIALAASKVCLSSMVPPVIGDPIYTIRTGFLTASHANCRILGFDPQVILQHHAKSPFVNTAHAMSCGTFNTGISGATEMQQYRSQKVINDMHPTLEQLTIPHHPYLDLIPWPSFRSRAIIASSMNPPLIDKNELCLDLLSDGLCCHGIPGVSLHGRGEGTPWDSRSWEARPWFLQKWSYLTGGSDVQQTSLWWRLRS
;
A
#
# COMPACT_ATOMS: atom_id res chain seq x y z
N MET A 1 -0.32 16.45 -10.80
CA MET A 1 -0.51 15.47 -9.70
C MET A 1 0.87 15.12 -9.18
N ALA A 2 1.10 15.30 -7.88
CA ALA A 2 2.37 14.97 -7.25
C ALA A 2 2.64 13.46 -7.39
N ALA A 3 3.90 13.08 -7.60
CA ALA A 3 4.31 11.70 -7.88
C ALA A 3 3.81 10.73 -6.79
N GLU A 4 3.28 9.57 -7.20
CA GLU A 4 2.46 8.63 -6.40
C GLU A 4 3.20 7.84 -5.28
N ASN A 5 4.19 8.45 -4.62
CA ASN A 5 5.05 7.84 -3.59
C ASN A 5 5.10 8.66 -2.28
N PHE A 6 3.96 9.12 -1.77
CA PHE A 6 3.92 9.77 -0.45
C PHE A 6 3.50 8.76 0.62
N SER A 7 4.42 8.41 1.51
CA SER A 7 4.15 7.67 2.74
C SER A 7 4.01 8.63 3.93
N LEU A 8 3.62 8.09 5.09
CA LEU A 8 3.60 8.82 6.36
C LEU A 8 4.98 9.43 6.69
N ARG A 9 6.08 8.83 6.23
CA ARG A 9 7.44 9.33 6.44
C ARG A 9 7.69 10.63 5.70
N GLU A 10 7.23 10.75 4.45
CA GLU A 10 7.33 12.00 3.68
C GLU A 10 6.47 13.08 4.32
N ILE A 11 5.25 12.74 4.76
CA ILE A 11 4.37 13.69 5.46
C ILE A 11 5.08 14.24 6.70
N ILE A 12 5.63 13.38 7.54
CA ILE A 12 6.36 13.80 8.75
C ILE A 12 7.61 14.61 8.40
N LYS A 13 8.36 14.22 7.36
CA LYS A 13 9.54 14.95 6.89
C LYS A 13 9.20 16.40 6.57
N TYR A 14 8.19 16.61 5.73
CA TYR A 14 7.81 17.96 5.31
C TYR A 14 7.17 18.74 6.45
N GLY A 15 6.46 18.07 7.36
CA GLY A 15 5.95 18.67 8.59
C GLY A 15 7.06 19.22 9.49
N LEU A 16 8.10 18.43 9.75
CA LEU A 16 9.26 18.86 10.53
C LEU A 16 9.93 20.07 9.90
N ILE A 17 10.17 20.04 8.58
CA ILE A 17 10.77 21.16 7.84
C ILE A 17 9.91 22.41 7.96
N SER A 18 8.58 22.28 7.77
CA SER A 18 7.66 23.42 7.85
C SER A 18 7.59 24.04 9.24
N LEU A 19 7.76 23.23 10.29
CA LEU A 19 7.79 23.70 11.68
C LEU A 19 9.18 24.21 12.10
N GLY A 20 10.17 24.23 11.20
CA GLY A 20 11.50 24.77 11.44
C GLY A 20 12.48 23.79 12.09
N TYR A 21 12.13 22.50 12.18
CA TYR A 21 13.06 21.47 12.65
C TYR A 21 14.07 21.07 11.58
N VAL A 22 15.27 20.70 12.01
CA VAL A 22 16.32 20.19 11.11
C VAL A 22 15.98 18.76 10.69
N ALA A 23 15.64 18.57 9.43
CA ALA A 23 15.47 17.25 8.84
C ALA A 23 16.80 16.76 8.23
N ASP A 24 17.54 15.91 8.96
CA ASP A 24 18.79 15.32 8.47
C ASP A 24 18.52 14.31 7.34
N PRO A 25 18.90 14.59 6.07
CA PRO A 25 18.67 13.66 4.97
C PRO A 25 19.35 12.30 5.16
N GLY A 26 20.46 12.25 5.92
CA GLY A 26 21.16 11.03 6.26
C GLY A 26 20.32 10.09 7.11
N ALA A 27 19.78 10.60 8.23
CA ALA A 27 18.88 9.88 9.13
C ALA A 27 17.63 9.38 8.40
N PHE A 28 16.98 10.22 7.58
CA PHE A 28 15.82 9.81 6.80
C PHE A 28 16.13 8.66 5.85
N ARG A 29 17.30 8.68 5.19
CA ARG A 29 17.72 7.63 4.25
C ARG A 29 18.09 6.33 4.95
N ILE A 30 18.90 6.40 6.02
CA ILE A 30 19.36 5.21 6.77
C ILE A 30 18.18 4.49 7.42
N ALA A 31 17.18 5.24 7.87
CA ALA A 31 16.05 4.67 8.60
C ALA A 31 14.89 4.20 7.70
N GLN A 32 14.99 4.31 6.35
CA GLN A 32 13.93 3.83 5.43
C GLN A 32 13.67 2.32 5.57
N ASP A 33 14.70 1.56 5.97
CA ASP A 33 14.62 0.12 6.17
C ASP A 33 14.29 -0.28 7.61
N LEU A 34 13.77 0.66 8.42
CA LEU A 34 13.34 0.41 9.79
C LEU A 34 11.81 0.46 9.93
N PRO A 35 11.24 -0.32 10.87
CA PRO A 35 9.85 -0.12 11.29
C PRO A 35 9.60 1.31 11.75
N PHE A 36 8.35 1.77 11.64
CA PHE A 36 7.99 3.16 11.89
C PHE A 36 8.41 3.64 13.28
N HIS A 37 8.21 2.83 14.32
CA HIS A 37 8.57 3.18 15.69
C HIS A 37 10.09 3.41 15.86
N SER A 38 10.93 2.52 15.33
CA SER A 38 12.38 2.67 15.40
C SER A 38 12.86 3.86 14.56
N TRP A 39 12.23 4.07 13.41
CA TRP A 39 12.49 5.25 12.57
C TRP A 39 12.13 6.55 13.26
N SER A 40 10.97 6.61 13.93
CA SER A 40 10.50 7.83 14.58
C SER A 40 11.43 8.25 15.72
N ILE A 41 11.97 7.30 16.48
CA ILE A 41 12.97 7.57 17.53
C ILE A 41 14.25 8.21 16.95
N LEU A 42 14.68 7.82 15.75
CA LEU A 42 15.91 8.34 15.13
C LEU A 42 15.71 9.70 14.47
N VAL A 43 14.52 9.95 13.94
CA VAL A 43 14.23 11.11 13.08
C VAL A 43 13.56 12.25 13.85
N LEU A 44 12.74 11.93 14.85
CA LEU A 44 12.08 12.96 15.65
C LEU A 44 13.06 13.54 16.67
N PRO A 45 13.10 14.89 16.83
CA PRO A 45 13.85 15.51 17.90
C PRO A 45 13.51 14.92 19.28
N PRO A 46 14.50 14.71 20.18
CA PRO A 46 14.29 14.05 21.48
C PRO A 46 13.27 14.72 22.41
N LEU A 47 12.92 15.98 22.14
CA LEU A 47 11.98 16.77 22.94
C LEU A 47 10.52 16.59 22.51
N LEU A 48 10.25 15.83 21.43
CA LEU A 48 8.91 15.64 20.91
C LEU A 48 8.21 14.43 21.55
N SER A 49 6.97 14.69 21.97
CA SER A 49 5.95 13.76 22.41
C SER A 49 5.09 13.21 21.26
N LEU A 50 4.23 12.24 21.53
CA LEU A 50 3.28 11.69 20.54
C LEU A 50 2.26 12.74 20.05
N THR A 51 1.87 13.71 20.89
CA THR A 51 1.00 14.82 20.49
C THR A 51 1.63 15.72 19.43
N ASP A 52 2.96 15.77 19.38
CA ASP A 52 3.68 16.54 18.38
C ASP A 52 3.63 15.87 17.00
N ILE A 53 3.46 14.53 16.93
CA ILE A 53 3.38 13.81 15.64
C ILE A 53 2.12 14.20 14.86
N GLU A 54 0.98 14.39 15.52
CA GLU A 54 -0.25 14.81 14.83
C GLU A 54 -0.11 16.22 14.25
N GLU A 55 0.49 17.14 15.00
CA GLU A 55 0.76 18.50 14.54
C GLU A 55 1.77 18.53 13.40
N ILE A 56 2.86 17.77 13.51
CA ILE A 56 3.84 17.57 12.44
C ILE A 56 3.16 16.99 11.20
N ALA A 57 2.33 15.95 11.35
CA ALA A 57 1.65 15.34 10.23
C ALA A 57 0.69 16.32 9.53
N ARG A 58 -0.06 17.12 10.30
CA ARG A 58 -0.95 18.16 9.79
C ARG A 58 -0.18 19.22 8.99
N ALA A 59 0.88 19.77 9.59
CA ALA A 59 1.76 20.74 8.92
C ALA A 59 2.37 20.15 7.64
N GLY A 60 2.72 18.86 7.67
CA GLY A 60 3.24 18.13 6.52
C GLY A 60 2.22 18.01 5.38
N VAL A 61 0.97 17.64 5.70
CA VAL A 61 -0.12 17.59 4.71
C VAL A 61 -0.37 18.98 4.12
N GLU A 62 -0.49 20.01 4.94
CA GLU A 62 -0.71 21.40 4.48
C GLU A 62 0.43 21.86 3.56
N THR A 63 1.67 21.59 3.95
CA THR A 63 2.86 21.90 3.15
C THR A 63 2.79 21.20 1.80
N LEU A 64 2.54 19.90 1.79
CA LEU A 64 2.47 19.09 0.57
C LEU A 64 1.33 19.53 -0.36
N LEU A 65 0.17 19.93 0.19
CA LEU A 65 -0.95 20.46 -0.59
C LEU A 65 -0.63 21.83 -1.22
N GLY A 66 0.22 22.62 -0.57
CA GLY A 66 0.70 23.92 -1.06
C GLY A 66 1.81 23.82 -2.12
N LEU A 67 2.44 22.65 -2.30
CA LEU A 67 3.49 22.47 -3.30
C LEU A 67 2.87 22.46 -4.71
N ALA A 68 3.04 23.56 -5.44
CA ALA A 68 2.84 23.56 -6.88
C ALA A 68 3.92 22.69 -7.52
N GLY A 69 3.53 21.61 -8.19
CA GLY A 69 4.44 20.89 -9.08
C GLY A 69 4.95 21.84 -10.18
N PRO A 70 6.10 21.54 -10.81
CA PRO A 70 6.56 22.26 -11.99
C PRO A 70 5.41 22.45 -13.00
N GLU A 71 5.34 23.60 -13.68
CA GLU A 71 4.27 23.89 -14.66
C GLU A 71 4.14 22.80 -15.75
N SER A 72 5.21 22.04 -16.01
CA SER A 72 5.22 20.89 -16.91
C SER A 72 4.43 19.66 -16.41
N TRP A 73 3.93 19.65 -15.17
CA TRP A 73 3.15 18.56 -14.56
C TRP A 73 1.63 18.79 -14.64
N THR A 74 1.19 19.82 -15.36
CA THR A 74 -0.23 20.07 -15.66
C THR A 74 -0.76 19.04 -16.65
N GLY A 75 -1.30 17.93 -16.13
CA GLY A 75 -2.30 17.08 -16.81
C GLY A 75 -1.87 16.25 -18.03
N GLN A 76 -0.72 16.54 -18.64
CA GLN A 76 -0.06 15.66 -19.59
C GLN A 76 1.28 15.25 -18.99
N LEU A 77 1.58 13.94 -18.98
CA LEU A 77 2.90 13.44 -18.63
C LEU A 77 3.94 14.28 -19.36
N SER A 78 4.77 15.02 -18.63
CA SER A 78 5.72 15.94 -19.25
C SER A 78 6.56 15.19 -20.29
N PRO A 79 6.95 15.83 -21.41
CA PRO A 79 7.89 15.23 -22.34
C PRO A 79 9.21 14.82 -21.69
N ILE A 80 9.55 15.35 -20.50
CA ILE A 80 10.71 14.92 -19.68
C ILE A 80 10.42 13.64 -18.90
N ALA A 81 9.21 13.43 -18.38
CA ALA A 81 8.79 12.13 -17.85
C ALA A 81 8.73 11.06 -18.97
N LEU A 82 8.32 11.47 -20.18
CA LEU A 82 8.37 10.66 -21.40
C LEU A 82 9.78 10.58 -22.03
N ALA A 83 10.69 11.50 -21.68
CA ALA A 83 12.07 11.52 -22.16
C ALA A 83 13.04 10.92 -21.16
N ALA A 84 12.70 10.76 -19.88
CA ALA A 84 13.38 9.86 -18.97
C ALA A 84 13.29 8.41 -19.50
N SER A 85 12.21 8.06 -20.20
CA SER A 85 12.08 6.86 -21.03
C SER A 85 12.75 6.94 -22.42
N LYS A 86 13.34 8.08 -22.80
CA LYS A 86 14.11 8.28 -24.04
C LYS A 86 15.52 8.85 -23.82
N VAL A 87 16.04 8.89 -22.59
CA VAL A 87 17.47 9.17 -22.40
C VAL A 87 18.18 7.94 -22.91
N CYS A 88 18.60 8.05 -24.17
CA CYS A 88 19.52 7.16 -24.83
C CYS A 88 20.72 6.98 -23.91
N LEU A 89 20.78 5.87 -23.16
CA LEU A 89 22.01 5.40 -22.56
C LEU A 89 22.90 4.93 -23.72
N SER A 90 23.56 5.90 -24.37
CA SER A 90 24.88 5.64 -24.94
C SER A 90 25.83 5.44 -23.76
N SER A 91 25.78 4.25 -23.18
CA SER A 91 26.76 3.78 -22.22
C SER A 91 26.91 2.29 -22.44
N MET A 92 28.15 1.90 -22.73
CA MET A 92 28.55 0.57 -23.13
C MET A 92 28.36 -0.46 -22.01
N VAL A 93 27.13 -0.97 -21.89
CA VAL A 93 26.83 -2.15 -21.08
C VAL A 93 26.29 -3.22 -22.04
N PRO A 94 26.84 -4.45 -22.04
CA PRO A 94 26.39 -5.50 -22.94
C PRO A 94 24.91 -5.85 -22.67
N PRO A 95 24.17 -6.31 -23.68
CA PRO A 95 22.72 -6.43 -23.60
C PRO A 95 22.36 -7.54 -22.61
N VAL A 96 21.72 -7.16 -21.51
CA VAL A 96 20.90 -8.09 -20.74
C VAL A 96 19.65 -8.35 -21.57
N ILE A 97 19.33 -9.61 -21.81
CA ILE A 97 18.18 -10.04 -22.60
C ILE A 97 16.90 -9.62 -21.89
N GLY A 98 16.22 -8.59 -22.39
CA GLY A 98 14.88 -8.14 -21.97
C GLY A 98 14.82 -6.62 -21.77
N ASP A 99 13.85 -5.95 -22.39
CA ASP A 99 13.59 -4.53 -22.15
C ASP A 99 13.28 -4.27 -20.66
N PRO A 100 13.82 -3.22 -20.03
CA PRO A 100 13.50 -2.90 -18.65
C PRO A 100 12.03 -2.50 -18.53
N ILE A 101 11.25 -3.29 -17.81
CA ILE A 101 9.87 -2.95 -17.47
C ILE A 101 9.93 -1.82 -16.44
N TYR A 102 9.57 -0.60 -16.85
CA TYR A 102 9.42 0.52 -15.92
C TYR A 102 8.19 0.26 -15.04
N THR A 103 8.37 0.21 -13.72
CA THR A 103 7.28 0.05 -12.75
C THR A 103 7.09 1.33 -11.95
N ILE A 104 5.84 1.67 -11.65
CA ILE A 104 5.47 2.78 -10.76
C ILE A 104 5.22 2.16 -9.39
N ARG A 105 6.05 2.52 -8.41
CA ARG A 105 5.75 2.21 -7.02
C ARG A 105 4.66 3.15 -6.50
N THR A 106 3.68 2.59 -5.82
CA THR A 106 2.55 3.28 -5.17
C THR A 106 2.51 2.89 -3.70
N GLY A 107 2.40 3.88 -2.82
CA GLY A 107 2.29 3.66 -1.38
C GLY A 107 0.98 2.97 -0.95
N PHE A 108 0.96 2.38 0.24
CA PHE A 108 -0.18 1.64 0.78
C PHE A 108 -1.49 2.44 0.75
N LEU A 109 -1.47 3.71 1.17
CA LEU A 109 -2.68 4.55 1.25
C LEU A 109 -3.31 4.78 -0.13
N THR A 110 -2.49 5.18 -1.11
CA THR A 110 -2.95 5.43 -2.49
C THR A 110 -3.49 4.15 -3.14
N ALA A 111 -2.78 3.04 -2.98
CA ALA A 111 -3.22 1.74 -3.49
C ALA A 111 -4.52 1.28 -2.80
N SER A 112 -4.61 1.46 -1.48
CA SER A 112 -5.80 1.13 -0.69
C SER A 112 -7.03 1.94 -1.12
N HIS A 113 -6.86 3.21 -1.51
CA HIS A 113 -7.95 4.02 -2.04
C HIS A 113 -8.58 3.42 -3.32
N ALA A 114 -7.79 2.75 -4.16
CA ALA A 114 -8.32 2.02 -5.31
C ALA A 114 -9.09 0.76 -4.86
N ASN A 115 -8.59 0.06 -3.83
CA ASN A 115 -9.27 -1.09 -3.25
C ASN A 115 -10.60 -0.73 -2.60
N CYS A 116 -10.73 0.45 -1.98
CA CYS A 116 -12.02 0.95 -1.48
C CYS A 116 -13.09 0.96 -2.57
N ARG A 117 -12.73 1.44 -3.77
CA ARG A 117 -13.69 1.62 -4.87
C ARG A 117 -14.28 0.29 -5.34
N ILE A 118 -13.45 -0.75 -5.46
CA ILE A 118 -13.94 -2.08 -5.89
C ILE A 118 -14.73 -2.80 -4.79
N LEU A 119 -14.48 -2.48 -3.52
CA LEU A 119 -15.21 -3.00 -2.37
C LEU A 119 -16.49 -2.20 -2.07
N GLY A 120 -16.70 -1.06 -2.74
CA GLY A 120 -17.82 -0.16 -2.47
C GLY A 120 -17.70 0.60 -1.14
N PHE A 121 -16.48 0.77 -0.61
CA PHE A 121 -16.23 1.50 0.63
C PHE A 121 -16.02 2.99 0.36
N ASP A 122 -16.53 3.83 1.26
CA ASP A 122 -16.16 5.24 1.32
C ASP A 122 -14.77 5.38 1.98
N PRO A 123 -13.74 5.84 1.25
CA PRO A 123 -12.39 6.02 1.80
C PRO A 123 -12.35 6.91 3.04
N GLN A 124 -13.21 7.92 3.14
CA GLN A 124 -13.22 8.85 4.29
C GLN A 124 -13.73 8.18 5.57
N VAL A 125 -14.66 7.24 5.43
CA VAL A 125 -15.27 6.54 6.57
C VAL A 125 -14.34 5.46 7.10
N ILE A 126 -13.72 4.69 6.20
CA ILE A 126 -12.92 3.53 6.62
C ILE A 126 -11.54 3.90 7.19
N LEU A 127 -11.06 5.12 6.96
CA LEU A 127 -9.77 5.60 7.49
C LEU A 127 -9.91 6.20 8.90
N GLN A 128 -11.11 6.29 9.46
CA GLN A 128 -11.32 6.79 10.82
C GLN A 128 -10.77 5.79 11.86
N HIS A 129 -10.07 6.28 12.89
CA HIS A 129 -9.42 5.46 13.93
C HIS A 129 -10.34 4.42 14.61
N HIS A 130 -11.63 4.72 14.74
CA HIS A 130 -12.62 3.86 15.39
C HIS A 130 -13.51 3.12 14.40
N ALA A 131 -13.19 3.16 13.10
CA ALA A 131 -13.98 2.50 12.08
C ALA A 131 -14.06 0.99 12.32
N LYS A 132 -15.20 0.41 11.96
CA LYS A 132 -15.45 -1.04 11.98
C LYS A 132 -15.72 -1.52 10.57
N SER A 133 -15.19 -2.70 10.25
CA SER A 133 -15.38 -3.28 8.93
C SER A 133 -16.87 -3.50 8.65
N PRO A 134 -17.38 -3.09 7.47
CA PRO A 134 -18.76 -3.35 7.10
C PRO A 134 -19.03 -4.83 6.82
N PHE A 135 -18.00 -5.65 6.56
CA PHE A 135 -18.17 -7.09 6.28
C PHE A 135 -18.80 -7.86 7.44
N VAL A 136 -18.50 -7.47 8.68
CA VAL A 136 -19.04 -8.12 9.88
C VAL A 136 -20.56 -7.97 9.96
N ASN A 137 -21.10 -6.87 9.43
CA ASN A 137 -22.55 -6.65 9.36
C ASN A 137 -23.20 -7.44 8.20
N THR A 138 -22.43 -7.75 7.15
CA THR A 138 -22.90 -8.53 5.99
C THR A 138 -23.14 -10.00 6.32
N ALA A 139 -22.51 -10.55 7.37
CA ALA A 139 -22.80 -11.92 7.82
C ALA A 139 -24.26 -12.11 8.26
N HIS A 140 -24.93 -11.06 8.77
CA HIS A 140 -26.38 -11.08 9.01
C HIS A 140 -27.21 -11.00 7.72
N ALA A 141 -26.69 -10.38 6.66
CA ALA A 141 -27.36 -10.24 5.36
C ALA A 141 -27.18 -11.48 4.46
N MET A 142 -26.07 -12.22 4.58
CA MET A 142 -25.77 -13.41 3.76
C MET A 142 -26.64 -14.63 4.07
N SER A 143 -27.49 -14.57 5.10
CA SER A 143 -28.58 -15.55 5.28
C SER A 143 -29.70 -15.41 4.24
N CYS A 144 -29.68 -14.35 3.40
CA CYS A 144 -30.69 -14.13 2.36
C CYS A 144 -30.05 -13.49 1.11
N GLY A 145 -29.65 -14.29 0.11
CA GLY A 145 -29.32 -13.73 -1.20
C GLY A 145 -28.35 -14.53 -2.06
N THR A 146 -28.91 -15.25 -3.02
CA THR A 146 -28.32 -16.03 -4.11
C THR A 146 -27.42 -15.18 -5.03
N PHE A 147 -26.18 -15.61 -5.29
CA PHE A 147 -25.36 -15.05 -6.38
C PHE A 147 -25.51 -15.90 -7.65
N ASN A 148 -26.28 -15.38 -8.62
CA ASN A 148 -26.27 -15.87 -10.00
C ASN A 148 -25.04 -15.33 -10.73
N THR A 149 -24.18 -16.21 -11.25
CA THR A 149 -23.14 -15.85 -12.23
C THR A 149 -23.45 -16.48 -13.58
N GLY A 150 -24.22 -15.76 -14.39
CA GLY A 150 -24.20 -15.92 -15.84
C GLY A 150 -23.14 -14.99 -16.42
N ILE A 151 -22.24 -15.50 -17.26
CA ILE A 151 -21.78 -14.92 -18.54
C ILE A 151 -20.77 -15.89 -19.18
N SER A 152 -21.17 -16.44 -20.31
CA SER A 152 -20.40 -17.29 -21.21
C SER A 152 -19.49 -16.44 -22.11
N GLY A 153 -18.22 -16.85 -22.30
CA GLY A 153 -17.41 -16.37 -23.44
C GLY A 153 -15.98 -15.90 -23.19
N ALA A 154 -15.41 -16.02 -21.98
CA ALA A 154 -14.00 -15.69 -21.75
C ALA A 154 -13.12 -16.96 -21.79
N THR A 155 -11.95 -16.87 -22.43
CA THR A 155 -10.97 -17.99 -22.46
C THR A 155 -10.68 -18.47 -21.04
N GLU A 156 -10.52 -19.78 -20.81
CA GLU A 156 -10.34 -20.39 -19.49
C GLU A 156 -9.24 -19.71 -18.65
N MET A 157 -8.17 -19.24 -19.28
CA MET A 157 -7.10 -18.48 -18.62
C MET A 157 -7.50 -17.05 -18.21
N GLN A 158 -8.35 -16.37 -18.99
CA GLN A 158 -8.91 -15.06 -18.61
C GLN A 158 -9.96 -15.22 -17.50
N GLN A 159 -10.84 -16.23 -17.59
CA GLN A 159 -11.75 -16.56 -16.49
C GLN A 159 -11.00 -16.91 -15.22
N TYR A 160 -9.98 -17.77 -15.27
CA TYR A 160 -9.15 -18.12 -14.12
C TYR A 160 -8.45 -16.90 -13.52
N ARG A 161 -7.92 -15.99 -14.35
CA ARG A 161 -7.26 -14.76 -13.88
C ARG A 161 -8.26 -13.77 -13.29
N SER A 162 -9.39 -13.50 -13.92
CA SER A 162 -10.44 -12.63 -13.37
C SER A 162 -11.04 -13.21 -12.10
N GLN A 163 -11.26 -14.52 -12.05
CA GLN A 163 -11.70 -15.24 -10.85
C GLN A 163 -10.67 -15.12 -9.73
N LYS A 164 -9.38 -15.34 -10.02
CA LYS A 164 -8.29 -15.20 -9.03
C LYS A 164 -8.11 -13.76 -8.54
N VAL A 165 -8.21 -12.77 -9.43
CA VAL A 165 -8.14 -11.34 -9.09
C VAL A 165 -9.31 -10.91 -8.19
N ILE A 166 -10.51 -11.45 -8.41
CA ILE A 166 -11.66 -11.25 -7.51
C ILE A 166 -11.48 -12.03 -6.19
N ASN A 167 -10.85 -13.20 -6.22
CA ASN A 167 -10.61 -14.00 -5.02
C ASN A 167 -9.69 -13.30 -4.01
N ASP A 168 -8.68 -12.54 -4.46
CA ASP A 168 -7.72 -11.86 -3.57
C ASP A 168 -8.38 -10.81 -2.66
N MET A 169 -9.51 -10.23 -3.11
CA MET A 169 -10.29 -9.26 -2.35
C MET A 169 -11.58 -9.84 -1.76
N HIS A 170 -11.90 -11.10 -2.04
CA HIS A 170 -13.05 -11.76 -1.44
C HIS A 170 -12.92 -11.75 0.09
N PRO A 171 -13.99 -11.46 0.86
CA PRO A 171 -13.94 -11.52 2.32
C PRO A 171 -13.60 -12.93 2.80
N THR A 172 -12.74 -13.03 3.80
CA THR A 172 -12.45 -14.27 4.52
C THR A 172 -13.48 -14.51 5.62
N LEU A 173 -13.52 -15.74 6.14
CA LEU A 173 -14.43 -16.06 7.25
C LEU A 173 -14.18 -15.15 8.47
N GLU A 174 -12.92 -14.85 8.76
CA GLU A 174 -12.51 -14.00 9.87
C GLU A 174 -13.02 -12.56 9.69
N GLN A 175 -13.00 -12.03 8.46
CA GLN A 175 -13.56 -10.70 8.18
C GLN A 175 -15.08 -10.64 8.34
N LEU A 176 -15.76 -11.75 8.11
CA LEU A 176 -17.21 -11.84 8.28
C LEU A 176 -17.62 -12.05 9.75
N THR A 177 -16.73 -12.57 10.60
CA THR A 177 -17.10 -13.06 11.94
C THR A 177 -16.47 -12.28 13.10
N ILE A 178 -15.33 -11.62 12.88
CA ILE A 178 -14.56 -10.97 13.95
C ILE A 178 -14.59 -9.45 13.76
N PRO A 179 -15.03 -8.64 14.73
CA PRO A 179 -14.96 -7.18 14.66
C PRO A 179 -13.53 -6.66 14.53
N HIS A 180 -13.21 -6.00 13.41
CA HIS A 180 -11.88 -5.46 13.11
C HIS A 180 -11.98 -4.10 12.40
N HIS A 181 -10.82 -3.43 12.23
CA HIS A 181 -10.75 -2.15 11.52
C HIS A 181 -10.64 -2.40 10.00
N PRO A 182 -11.36 -1.63 9.16
CA PRO A 182 -11.43 -1.87 7.72
C PRO A 182 -10.13 -1.65 6.94
N TYR A 183 -9.05 -1.11 7.53
CA TYR A 183 -7.79 -0.97 6.79
C TYR A 183 -7.20 -2.35 6.42
N LEU A 184 -7.53 -3.39 7.20
CA LEU A 184 -7.15 -4.77 6.92
C LEU A 184 -7.88 -5.31 5.68
N ASP A 185 -9.11 -4.85 5.42
CA ASP A 185 -9.90 -5.26 4.26
C ASP A 185 -9.29 -4.82 2.92
N LEU A 186 -8.41 -3.82 2.96
CA LEU A 186 -7.79 -3.21 1.79
C LEU A 186 -6.53 -3.96 1.33
N ILE A 187 -6.09 -4.99 2.05
CA ILE A 187 -4.89 -5.76 1.75
C ILE A 187 -5.28 -6.97 0.89
N PRO A 188 -4.76 -7.11 -0.35
CA PRO A 188 -5.19 -8.17 -1.26
C PRO A 188 -4.51 -9.53 -0.97
N TRP A 189 -4.26 -9.87 0.29
CA TRP A 189 -3.77 -11.19 0.68
C TRP A 189 -4.74 -11.82 1.68
N PRO A 190 -5.64 -12.72 1.26
CA PRO A 190 -6.63 -13.34 2.15
C PRO A 190 -5.99 -13.94 3.42
N SER A 191 -4.91 -14.71 3.24
CA SER A 191 -4.18 -15.34 4.34
C SER A 191 -3.56 -14.32 5.32
N PHE A 192 -3.08 -13.18 4.82
CA PHE A 192 -2.58 -12.10 5.68
C PHE A 192 -3.72 -11.48 6.49
N ARG A 193 -4.85 -11.17 5.82
CA ARG A 193 -6.04 -10.58 6.45
C ARG A 193 -6.56 -11.45 7.59
N SER A 194 -6.80 -12.74 7.33
CA SER A 194 -7.26 -13.69 8.36
C SER A 194 -6.32 -13.72 9.57
N ARG A 195 -5.00 -13.84 9.36
CA ARG A 195 -4.02 -13.86 10.46
C ARG A 195 -3.99 -12.56 11.24
N ALA A 196 -4.03 -11.40 10.56
CA ALA A 196 -3.98 -10.09 11.21
C ALA A 196 -5.22 -9.84 12.06
N ILE A 197 -6.40 -10.23 11.57
CA ILE A 197 -7.67 -10.12 12.30
C ILE A 197 -7.66 -11.01 13.53
N ILE A 198 -7.31 -12.29 13.38
CA ILE A 198 -7.21 -13.24 14.49
C ILE A 198 -6.23 -12.71 15.54
N ALA A 199 -5.01 -12.37 15.12
CA ALA A 199 -3.94 -11.89 16.02
C ALA A 199 -4.34 -10.63 16.79
N SER A 200 -5.04 -9.70 16.12
CA SER A 200 -5.54 -8.46 16.74
C SER A 200 -6.71 -8.68 17.71
N SER A 201 -7.47 -9.76 17.53
CA SER A 201 -8.66 -10.07 18.34
C SER A 201 -8.39 -10.90 19.60
N MET A 202 -7.20 -11.47 19.74
CA MET A 202 -6.84 -12.29 20.91
C MET A 202 -6.79 -11.45 22.19
N ASN A 203 -6.87 -12.12 23.34
CA ASN A 203 -6.75 -11.49 24.66
C ASN A 203 -5.71 -12.22 25.53
N PRO A 204 -4.50 -11.67 25.72
CA PRO A 204 -4.00 -10.41 25.12
C PRO A 204 -3.79 -10.52 23.60
N PRO A 205 -3.80 -9.40 22.87
CA PRO A 205 -3.56 -9.40 21.42
C PRO A 205 -2.13 -9.87 21.12
N LEU A 206 -1.95 -10.65 20.05
CA LEU A 206 -0.63 -11.14 19.61
C LEU A 206 0.19 -10.07 18.90
N ILE A 207 -0.49 -9.04 18.37
CA ILE A 207 0.13 -7.92 17.66
C ILE A 207 -0.46 -6.59 18.13
N ASP A 208 0.33 -5.53 18.05
CA ASP A 208 -0.19 -4.18 18.14
C ASP A 208 -0.74 -3.75 16.77
N LYS A 209 -2.07 -3.61 16.67
CA LYS A 209 -2.76 -3.19 15.46
C LYS A 209 -2.39 -1.76 15.01
N ASN A 210 -2.10 -0.86 15.96
CA ASN A 210 -1.74 0.52 15.66
C ASN A 210 -0.32 0.56 15.08
N GLU A 211 0.58 -0.23 15.64
CA GLU A 211 1.93 -0.39 15.11
C GLU A 211 1.92 -0.96 13.69
N LEU A 212 1.10 -1.99 13.43
CA LEU A 212 0.91 -2.52 12.08
C LEU A 212 0.40 -1.45 11.12
N CYS A 213 -0.62 -0.68 11.51
CA CYS A 213 -1.18 0.39 10.70
C CYS A 213 -0.13 1.45 10.33
N LEU A 214 0.68 1.88 11.32
CA LEU A 214 1.75 2.84 11.10
C LEU A 214 2.82 2.29 10.16
N ASP A 215 3.21 1.02 10.30
CA ASP A 215 4.17 0.38 9.38
C ASP A 215 3.63 0.28 7.95
N LEU A 216 2.34 -0.02 7.77
CA LEU A 216 1.67 -0.04 6.47
C LEU A 216 1.69 1.35 5.81
N LEU A 217 1.29 2.39 6.55
CA LEU A 217 1.32 3.78 6.09
C LEU A 217 2.74 4.31 5.84
N SER A 218 3.75 3.65 6.41
CA SER A 218 5.16 4.03 6.35
C SER A 218 5.98 3.12 5.44
N ASP A 219 5.39 2.77 4.30
CA ASP A 219 6.04 2.04 3.20
C ASP A 219 6.44 0.58 3.50
N GLY A 220 5.87 -0.02 4.55
CA GLY A 220 6.04 -1.44 4.84
C GLY A 220 5.54 -2.34 3.71
N LEU A 221 4.46 -1.92 3.04
CA LEU A 221 3.95 -2.50 1.81
C LEU A 221 3.87 -1.44 0.71
N CYS A 222 4.15 -1.85 -0.52
CA CYS A 222 3.90 -1.03 -1.71
C CYS A 222 3.29 -1.86 -2.83
N CYS A 223 2.49 -1.18 -3.65
CA CYS A 223 1.94 -1.74 -4.87
C CYS A 223 2.78 -1.25 -6.05
N HIS A 224 3.17 -2.18 -6.91
CA HIS A 224 3.79 -1.92 -8.19
C HIS A 224 2.70 -1.81 -9.26
N GLY A 225 2.76 -0.73 -10.04
CA GLY A 225 1.95 -0.45 -11.23
C GLY A 225 2.82 -0.51 -12.49
N ILE A 226 2.24 -0.80 -13.65
CA ILE A 226 2.92 -0.65 -14.95
C ILE A 226 2.32 0.58 -15.67
N PRO A 227 3.13 1.59 -16.04
CA PRO A 227 2.63 2.76 -16.78
C PRO A 227 1.93 2.35 -18.08
N GLY A 228 0.79 2.97 -18.37
CA GLY A 228 0.05 2.75 -19.64
C GLY A 228 -0.75 1.44 -19.70
N VAL A 229 -0.61 0.54 -18.72
CA VAL A 229 -1.56 -0.56 -18.51
C VAL A 229 -2.72 0.00 -17.72
N SER A 230 -3.91 0.04 -18.34
CA SER A 230 -5.12 0.55 -17.68
C SER A 230 -5.34 -0.23 -16.38
N LEU A 231 -5.66 0.49 -15.29
CA LEU A 231 -6.10 -0.06 -14.00
C LEU A 231 -7.30 -1.03 -14.10
N HIS A 232 -7.79 -1.35 -15.29
CA HIS A 232 -8.94 -2.21 -15.58
C HIS A 232 -8.56 -3.69 -15.84
N GLY A 233 -7.57 -4.23 -15.11
CA GLY A 233 -7.48 -5.69 -14.92
C GLY A 233 -6.70 -6.51 -15.94
N ARG A 234 -5.62 -5.97 -16.52
CA ARG A 234 -4.58 -6.81 -17.13
C ARG A 234 -3.50 -7.01 -16.07
N GLY A 235 -3.56 -8.17 -15.41
CA GLY A 235 -2.70 -8.51 -14.27
C GLY A 235 -1.24 -8.11 -14.48
N GLU A 236 -0.62 -7.68 -13.38
CA GLU A 236 0.56 -6.81 -13.27
C GLU A 236 0.17 -5.32 -13.22
N GLY A 237 -0.12 -4.83 -12.01
CA GLY A 237 -0.20 -3.38 -11.78
C GLY A 237 -1.41 -2.84 -11.03
N THR A 238 -2.32 -3.72 -10.55
CA THR A 238 -3.56 -3.30 -9.90
C THR A 238 -3.53 -3.53 -8.38
N PRO A 239 -3.97 -2.57 -7.55
CA PRO A 239 -3.96 -2.69 -6.08
C PRO A 239 -4.77 -3.84 -5.49
N TRP A 240 -5.73 -4.41 -6.20
CA TRP A 240 -6.55 -5.52 -5.72
C TRP A 240 -6.02 -6.90 -6.12
N ASP A 241 -4.88 -6.95 -6.81
CA ASP A 241 -4.18 -8.19 -7.15
C ASP A 241 -3.01 -8.37 -6.21
N SER A 242 -3.00 -9.46 -5.43
CA SER A 242 -1.94 -9.82 -4.47
C SER A 242 -0.54 -9.75 -5.08
N ARG A 243 -0.43 -10.08 -6.38
CA ARG A 243 0.85 -10.15 -7.09
C ARG A 243 1.44 -8.80 -7.40
N SER A 244 0.65 -7.74 -7.34
CA SER A 244 1.13 -6.37 -7.55
C SER A 244 1.84 -5.81 -6.32
N TRP A 245 1.84 -6.52 -5.18
CA TRP A 245 2.36 -5.97 -3.94
C TRP A 245 3.72 -6.56 -3.54
N GLU A 246 4.53 -5.73 -2.91
CA GLU A 246 5.80 -6.08 -2.29
C GLU A 246 5.80 -5.60 -0.84
N ALA A 247 6.24 -6.48 0.06
CA ALA A 247 6.59 -6.16 1.43
C ALA A 247 8.10 -5.94 1.57
N ARG A 248 8.47 -4.89 2.31
CA ARG A 248 9.86 -4.60 2.65
C ARG A 248 10.48 -5.74 3.47
N PRO A 249 11.80 -5.98 3.37
CA PRO A 249 12.48 -7.01 4.17
C PRO A 249 12.25 -6.87 5.68
N TRP A 250 12.35 -5.66 6.23
CA TRP A 250 12.09 -5.41 7.65
C TRP A 250 10.64 -5.69 8.04
N PHE A 251 9.69 -5.45 7.12
CA PHE A 251 8.27 -5.70 7.36
C PHE A 251 8.00 -7.21 7.41
N LEU A 252 8.57 -7.98 6.47
CA LEU A 252 8.51 -9.45 6.47
C LEU A 252 9.11 -10.06 7.75
N GLN A 253 10.19 -9.47 8.26
CA GLN A 253 10.83 -9.94 9.49
C GLN A 253 9.97 -9.66 10.72
N LYS A 254 9.56 -8.38 10.90
CA LYS A 254 8.77 -7.94 12.05
C LYS A 254 7.40 -8.63 12.10
N TRP A 255 6.72 -8.67 10.97
CA TRP A 255 5.38 -9.24 10.84
C TRP A 255 5.40 -10.67 10.31
N SER A 256 6.47 -11.42 10.60
CA SER A 256 6.68 -12.79 10.11
C SER A 256 5.50 -13.73 10.38
N TYR A 257 4.82 -13.58 11.53
CA TYR A 257 3.59 -14.30 11.83
C TYR A 257 2.48 -14.01 10.81
N LEU A 258 2.29 -12.74 10.43
CA LEU A 258 1.29 -12.32 9.46
C LEU A 258 1.68 -12.66 8.03
N THR A 259 2.97 -12.67 7.73
CA THR A 259 3.51 -12.94 6.38
C THR A 259 3.97 -14.38 6.20
N GLY A 260 3.73 -15.26 7.18
CA GLY A 260 4.19 -16.66 7.17
C GLY A 260 3.52 -17.58 6.14
N GLY A 261 2.59 -17.06 5.34
CA GLY A 261 2.09 -17.74 4.14
C GLY A 261 3.02 -17.49 2.96
N SER A 262 3.13 -18.46 2.05
CA SER A 262 4.00 -18.39 0.86
C SER A 262 3.82 -17.12 0.04
N ASP A 263 2.60 -16.60 -0.03
CA ASP A 263 2.22 -15.64 -1.07
C ASP A 263 2.86 -14.26 -0.88
N VAL A 264 2.88 -13.72 0.34
CA VAL A 264 3.49 -12.40 0.62
C VAL A 264 5.00 -12.46 0.39
N GLN A 265 5.65 -13.52 0.89
CA GLN A 265 7.10 -13.70 0.73
C GLN A 265 7.49 -13.92 -0.73
N GLN A 266 6.73 -14.74 -1.47
CA GLN A 266 6.99 -15.06 -2.86
C GLN A 266 6.82 -13.85 -3.78
N THR A 267 5.71 -13.11 -3.63
CA THR A 267 5.46 -11.89 -4.42
C THR A 267 6.51 -10.82 -4.12
N SER A 268 6.86 -10.63 -2.85
CA SER A 268 7.92 -9.68 -2.47
C SER A 268 9.29 -10.07 -3.03
N LEU A 269 9.64 -11.36 -3.03
CA LEU A 269 10.88 -11.84 -3.64
C LEU A 269 10.87 -11.62 -5.16
N TRP A 270 9.74 -11.86 -5.81
CA TRP A 270 9.58 -11.68 -7.26
C TRP A 270 9.85 -10.24 -7.70
N TRP A 271 9.32 -9.25 -6.96
CA TRP A 271 9.55 -7.82 -7.24
C TRP A 271 10.99 -7.40 -6.97
N ARG A 272 11.59 -7.86 -5.86
CA ARG A 272 13.00 -7.56 -5.55
C ARG A 272 13.98 -8.09 -6.58
N LEU A 273 13.71 -9.26 -7.18
CA LEU A 273 14.56 -9.83 -8.22
C LEU A 273 14.45 -9.09 -9.57
N ARG A 274 13.49 -8.17 -9.71
CA ARG A 274 13.23 -7.37 -10.92
C ARG A 274 13.51 -5.88 -10.74
N SER A 275 13.83 -5.44 -9.52
CA SER A 275 14.09 -4.04 -9.17
C SER A 275 15.58 -3.70 -9.22
#